data_AF-A0A848ZID8-F1
#
_entry.id   AF-A0A848ZID8-F1
#
_cell.length_a   1.000
_cell.length_b   1.000
_cell.length_c   1.000
_cell.angle_alpha   90.00
_cell.angle_beta   90.00
_cell.angle_gamma   90.00
#
_symmetry.space_group_name_H-M   'P 1'
#
loop_
_entity.id
_entity.type
_entity.pdbx_description
1 polymer ?
#
loop_
_entity_poly.entity_id
_entity_poly.type
_entity_poly.pdbx_seq_one_letter_code
_entity_poly.pdbx_strand_id
1 'polypeptide(L)' 'AWGKTAEIVENYLNKGKEVAIEGKLMTRSYETKEGDKRYVTEIRCNELLMLGK' A
#
# COMPACT_ATOMS: atom_id res chain seq x y z
N ALA A 1 1.86 1.18 -3.81
CA ALA A 1 2.98 2.05 -4.25
C ALA A 1 2.68 2.53 -5.67
N TRP A 2 3.35 3.57 -6.16
CA TRP A 2 3.16 4.12 -7.52
C TRP A 2 4.47 4.10 -8.30
N GLY A 3 4.38 4.14 -9.63
CA GLY A 3 5.54 4.18 -10.52
C GLY A 3 6.49 3.00 -10.32
N LYS A 4 7.81 3.27 -10.37
CA LYS A 4 8.86 2.24 -10.27
C LYS A 4 8.77 1.36 -9.02
N THR A 5 8.34 1.91 -7.89
CA THR A 5 8.15 1.12 -6.66
C THR A 5 7.02 0.11 -6.80
N ALA A 6 5.97 0.42 -7.58
CA ALA A 6 4.90 -0.53 -7.88
C ALA A 6 5.40 -1.68 -8.77
N GLU A 7 6.22 -1.38 -9.78
CA GLU A 7 6.83 -2.39 -10.65
C GLU A 7 7.75 -3.34 -9.87
N ILE A 8 8.53 -2.83 -8.92
CA ILE A 8 9.37 -3.67 -8.04
C ILE A 8 8.51 -4.57 -7.17
N VAL A 9 7.44 -4.04 -6.59
CA VAL A 9 6.50 -4.85 -5.78
C VAL A 9 5.91 -5.98 -6.62
N GLU A 10 5.45 -5.69 -7.84
CA GLU A 10 4.85 -6.68 -8.74
C GLU A 10 5.84 -7.79 -9.13
N ASN A 11 7.09 -7.43 -9.46
CA ASN A 11 8.08 -8.40 -9.94
C ASN A 11 8.73 -9.24 -8.82
N TYR A 12 8.83 -8.72 -7.60
CA TYR A 12 9.66 -9.33 -6.54
C TYR A 12 8.89 -9.74 -5.28
N LEU A 13 7.72 -9.18 -5.00
CA LEU A 13 6.96 -9.53 -3.80
C LEU A 13 5.87 -10.56 -4.07
N ASN A 14 5.90 -11.61 -3.26
CA ASN A 14 4.88 -12.65 -3.20
C ASN A 14 4.33 -12.73 -1.78
N LYS A 15 3.14 -13.34 -1.63
CA LYS A 15 2.50 -13.53 -0.32
C LYS A 15 3.48 -14.22 0.65
N GLY A 16 3.63 -13.65 1.84
CA GLY A 16 4.50 -14.17 2.91
C GLY A 16 5.92 -13.61 2.93
N LYS A 17 6.29 -12.71 2.01
CA LYS A 17 7.55 -11.97 2.08
C LYS A 17 7.47 -10.86 3.12
N GLU A 18 8.54 -10.69 3.90
CA GLU A 18 8.67 -9.62 4.88
C GLU A 18 9.21 -8.34 4.23
N VAL A 19 8.62 -7.20 4.57
CA VAL A 19 9.00 -5.89 4.04
C VAL A 19 8.88 -4.82 5.11
N ALA A 20 9.73 -3.81 5.04
CA ALA A 20 9.55 -2.55 5.75
C ALA A 20 9.02 -1.50 4.78
N ILE A 21 8.05 -0.70 5.23
CA ILE A 21 7.40 0.34 4.43
C ILE A 21 7.53 1.66 5.17
N GLU A 22 8.04 2.68 4.49
CA GLU A 22 7.99 4.06 4.93
C GLU A 22 7.02 4.85 4.05
N GLY A 23 6.19 5.68 4.67
CA GLY A 23 5.22 6.47 3.94
C GLY A 23 4.39 7.36 4.84
N LYS A 24 3.36 7.95 4.25
CA LYS A 24 2.44 8.86 4.94
C LYS A 24 1.13 8.16 5.30
N LEU A 25 0.69 8.28 6.54
CA LEU A 25 -0.65 7.86 6.95
C LEU A 25 -1.69 8.76 6.26
N MET A 26 -2.61 8.14 5.53
CA MET A 26 -3.66 8.82 4.78
C MET A 26 -5.00 8.21 5.15
N THR A 27 -5.98 9.06 5.42
CA THR A 27 -7.38 8.64 5.58
C THR A 27 -8.20 9.26 4.47
N ARG A 28 -8.96 8.44 3.77
CA ARG A 28 -9.91 8.88 2.73
C ARG A 28 -11.29 8.30 2.97
N SER A 29 -12.30 8.93 2.40
CA SER A 29 -13.65 8.38 2.38
C SER A 29 -14.15 8.22 0.96
N TYR A 30 -14.98 7.22 0.72
CA TYR A 30 -15.71 7.04 -0.53
C TYR A 30 -17.15 6.58 -0.22
N GLU A 31 -18.05 6.82 -1.16
CA GLU A 31 -19.42 6.34 -1.10
C GLU A 31 -19.55 5.02 -1.85
N THR A 32 -20.21 4.05 -1.24
CA THR A 32 -20.51 2.77 -1.89
C THR A 32 -21.65 2.95 -2.90
N LYS A 33 -21.85 1.94 -3.75
CA LYS A 33 -23.00 1.94 -4.66
C LYS A 33 -24.34 1.92 -3.92
N GLU A 34 -24.35 1.42 -2.68
CA GLU A 34 -25.52 1.42 -1.80
C GLU A 34 -25.75 2.75 -1.06
N GLY A 35 -24.86 3.75 -1.22
CA GLY A 35 -24.96 5.07 -0.57
C GLY A 35 -24.25 5.18 0.78
N ASP A 36 -23.67 4.08 1.29
CA ASP A 36 -22.94 4.11 2.56
C ASP A 36 -21.57 4.78 2.40
N LYS A 37 -21.26 5.73 3.30
CA LYS A 37 -19.94 6.37 3.37
C LYS A 37 -18.95 5.50 4.14
N ARG A 38 -17.88 5.07 3.48
CA ARG A 38 -16.79 4.27 4.08
C ARG A 38 -15.53 5.09 4.24
N TYR A 39 -14.80 4.83 5.31
CA TYR A 39 -13.51 5.43 5.62
C TYR A 39 -12.42 4.37 5.53
N VAL A 40 -11.30 4.72 4.91
CA VAL A 40 -10.13 3.85 4.78
C VAL A 40 -8.92 4.63 5.25
N THR A 41 -8.18 4.03 6.17
CA THR A 41 -6.87 4.51 6.62
C THR A 41 -5.80 3.59 6.04
N GLU A 42 -4.87 4.18 5.30
CA GLU A 42 -3.81 3.46 4.58
C GLU A 42 -2.48 4.20 4.67
N ILE A 43 -1.38 3.50 4.42
CA ILE A 43 -0.06 4.12 4.30
C ILE A 43 0.22 4.34 2.81
N ARG A 44 0.31 5.61 2.39
CA ARG A 44 0.83 5.95 1.08
C ARG A 44 2.33 5.74 1.08
N CYS A 45 2.76 4.58 0.57
CA CYS A 45 4.16 4.17 0.49
C CYS A 45 4.97 5.14 -0.38
N ASN A 46 6.06 5.64 0.20
CA ASN A 46 7.10 6.41 -0.47
C ASN A 46 8.30 5.50 -0.74
N GLU A 47 8.72 4.74 0.28
CA GLU A 47 9.82 3.79 0.20
C GLU A 47 9.40 2.40 0.68
N LEU A 48 10.03 1.38 0.09
CA LEU A 48 9.85 -0.02 0.44
C LEU A 48 11.21 -0.70 0.47
N LEU A 49 11.48 -1.39 1.57
CA LEU A 49 12.66 -2.23 1.75
C LEU A 49 12.23 -3.69 1.85
N MET A 50 12.76 -4.54 0.98
CA MET A 50 12.58 -5.98 1.09
C MET A 50 13.48 -6.51 2.20
N LEU A 51 12.91 -7.25 3.14
CA LEU A 51 13.64 -7.86 4.24
C LEU A 51 13.98 -9.31 3.86
N GLY A 52 15.21 -9.71 4.22
CA GLY A 52 15.75 -11.03 3.92
C GLY A 52 15.82 -11.90 5.16
N LYS A 53 15.75 -13.22 4.94
CA LYS A 53 16.51 -14.18 5.72
C LYS A 53 17.72 -14.59 4.91
#